data_AF-A0A3D1DNJ7-F1
#
_entry.id   AF-A0A3D1DNJ7-F1
#
_cell.length_a   1.000
_cell.length_b   1.000
_cell.length_c   1.000
_cell.angle_alpha   90.00
_cell.angle_beta   90.00
_cell.angle_gamma   90.00
#
_symmetry.space_group_name_H-M   'P 1'
#
loop_
_entity.id
_entity.type
_entity.pdbx_description
1 polymer ?
#
loop_
_entity_poly.entity_id
_entity_poly.type
_entity_poly.pdbx_seq_one_letter_code
_entity_poly.pdbx_strand_id
1 'polypeptide(L)' 'YALSRIGETGSGVGVLAKGLEHPHRGVACAAADFLARIGPPAANAVPALIVAARHKDYHVKGAANEALKRIRAVKGGK' A
#
# COMPACT_ATOMS: atom_id res chain seq x y z
N TYR A 1 -2.75 -19.14 -7.61
CA TYR A 1 -4.07 -18.55 -7.92
C TYR A 1 -4.88 -18.19 -6.65
N ALA A 2 -4.26 -17.62 -5.61
CA ALA A 2 -4.94 -17.35 -4.33
C ALA A 2 -5.19 -15.85 -4.04
N LEU A 3 -5.16 -14.98 -5.05
CA LEU A 3 -5.38 -13.53 -4.88
C LEU A 3 -6.64 -13.01 -5.60
N SER A 4 -7.32 -13.82 -6.41
CA SER A 4 -8.47 -13.35 -7.22
C SER A 4 -9.80 -13.21 -6.46
N ARG A 5 -9.85 -13.42 -5.14
CA ARG A 5 -11.12 -13.37 -4.38
C ARG A 5 -11.24 -12.27 -3.33
N ILE A 6 -10.26 -11.39 -3.16
CA ILE A 6 -10.35 -10.30 -2.17
C ILE A 6 -10.71 -8.97 -2.84
N GLY A 7 -11.58 -9.04 -3.84
CA GLY A 7 -12.06 -7.89 -4.62
C GLY A 7 -13.48 -7.44 -4.29
N GLU A 8 -14.14 -8.05 -3.30
CA GLU A 8 -15.51 -7.69 -2.97
C GLU A 8 -15.61 -7.04 -1.59
N THR A 9 -16.18 -5.83 -1.57
CA THR A 9 -16.65 -5.05 -0.42
C THR A 9 -15.60 -4.31 0.42
N GLY A 10 -15.46 -2.99 0.20
CA GLY A 10 -15.12 -1.96 1.22
C GLY A 10 -13.81 -2.04 2.04
N SER A 11 -13.12 -3.18 2.02
CA SER A 11 -12.07 -3.59 2.95
C SER A 11 -10.73 -3.82 2.25
N GLY A 12 -10.61 -3.31 1.02
CA GLY A 12 -9.39 -3.42 0.22
C GLY A 12 -8.18 -2.78 0.91
N VAL A 13 -8.37 -1.63 1.58
CA VAL A 13 -7.27 -0.93 2.27
C VAL A 13 -6.67 -1.78 3.40
N GLY A 14 -7.50 -2.47 4.19
CA GLY A 14 -7.02 -3.33 5.28
C GLY A 14 -6.29 -4.58 4.77
N VAL A 15 -6.79 -5.17 3.70
CA VAL A 15 -6.16 -6.33 3.04
C VAL A 15 -4.83 -5.93 2.40
N LEU A 16 -4.78 -4.79 1.73
CA LEU A 16 -3.56 -4.25 1.12
C LEU A 16 -2.54 -3.87 2.20
N ALA A 17 -2.96 -3.27 3.30
CA ALA A 17 -2.09 -3.00 4.44
C ALA A 17 -1.44 -4.29 4.97
N LYS A 18 -2.21 -5.38 5.08
CA LYS A 18 -1.70 -6.70 5.48
C LYS A 18 -0.79 -7.34 4.42
N GLY A 19 -1.05 -7.05 3.14
CA GLY A 19 -0.22 -7.46 2.02
C GLY A 19 1.17 -6.82 2.01
N LEU A 20 1.32 -5.62 2.58
CA LEU A 20 2.62 -4.95 2.75
C LEU A 20 3.55 -5.68 3.72
N GLU A 21 2.98 -6.39 4.70
CA GLU A 21 3.72 -7.19 5.69
C GLU A 21 4.11 -8.57 5.15
N HIS A 22 3.70 -8.92 3.93
CA HIS A 22 3.95 -10.24 3.36
C HIS A 22 5.43 -10.38 2.95
N PRO A 23 6.09 -11.52 3.26
CA PRO A 23 7.50 -11.75 2.92
C PRO A 23 7.79 -11.80 1.40
N HIS A 24 6.75 -11.89 0.58
CA HIS A 24 6.90 -11.88 -0.87
C HIS A 24 6.92 -10.44 -1.38
N ARG A 25 8.08 -9.98 -1.86
CA ARG A 25 8.26 -8.65 -2.44
C ARG A 25 7.21 -8.28 -3.48
N GLY A 26 6.74 -9.25 -4.28
CA GLY A 26 5.72 -9.02 -5.31
C GLY A 26 4.35 -8.66 -4.72
N VAL A 27 3.98 -9.28 -3.60
CA VAL A 27 2.73 -9.01 -2.89
C VAL A 27 2.81 -7.64 -2.21
N ALA A 28 3.91 -7.34 -1.52
CA ALA A 28 4.12 -6.05 -0.86
C ALA A 28 4.18 -4.89 -1.88
N CYS A 29 4.87 -5.08 -3.01
CA CYS A 29 4.95 -4.06 -4.06
C CYS A 29 3.58 -3.80 -4.71
N ALA A 30 2.83 -4.87 -5.05
CA ALA A 30 1.48 -4.73 -5.59
C ALA A 30 0.56 -4.04 -4.58
N ALA A 31 0.65 -4.41 -3.30
CA ALA A 31 -0.13 -3.77 -2.24
C ALA A 31 0.14 -2.26 -2.15
N ALA A 32 1.41 -1.86 -2.17
CA ALA A 32 1.80 -0.45 -2.17
C ALA A 32 1.28 0.29 -3.41
N ASP A 33 1.40 -0.29 -4.60
CA ASP A 33 0.92 0.30 -5.85
C ASP A 33 -0.60 0.51 -5.83
N PHE A 34 -1.36 -0.50 -5.38
CA PHE A 34 -2.81 -0.38 -5.22
C PHE A 34 -3.19 0.70 -4.21
N LEU A 35 -2.50 0.80 -3.07
CA LEU A 35 -2.73 1.87 -2.09
C LEU A 35 -2.42 3.26 -2.67
N ALA A 36 -1.37 3.38 -3.51
CA ALA A 36 -1.05 4.60 -4.23
C ALA A 36 -2.15 5.01 -5.22
N ARG A 37 -2.77 4.02 -5.88
CA ARG A 37 -3.90 4.21 -6.82
C ARG A 37 -5.20 4.57 -6.12
N ILE A 38 -5.46 4.01 -4.93
CA ILE A 38 -6.60 4.37 -4.08
C ILE A 38 -6.48 5.84 -3.61
N GLY A 39 -5.27 6.28 -3.24
CA GLY A 39 -5.01 7.65 -2.83
C GLY A 39 -5.52 7.97 -1.41
N PRO A 40 -6.06 9.17 -1.13
CA PRO A 40 -6.38 9.62 0.23
C PRO A 40 -7.29 8.70 1.08
N PRO A 41 -8.27 7.94 0.55
CA PRO A 41 -9.04 6.99 1.36
C PRO A 41 -8.18 5.82 1.90
N ALA A 42 -6.97 5.61 1.37
CA ALA A 42 -5.99 4.68 1.91
C ALA A 42 -5.15 5.24 3.08
N ALA A 43 -5.53 6.38 3.67
CA ALA A 43 -4.83 6.97 4.81
C ALA A 43 -4.65 5.99 5.99
N ASN A 44 -5.56 5.04 6.19
CA ASN A 44 -5.44 4.01 7.21
C ASN A 44 -4.25 3.04 6.98
N ALA A 45 -3.74 2.95 5.75
CA ALA A 45 -2.57 2.13 5.41
C ALA A 45 -1.23 2.87 5.53
N VAL A 46 -1.23 4.16 5.88
CA VAL A 46 -0.01 4.95 6.12
C VAL A 46 0.97 4.27 7.09
N PRO A 47 0.56 3.75 8.27
CA PRO A 47 1.50 3.07 9.16
C PRO A 47 2.13 1.82 8.53
N ALA A 48 1.35 1.03 7.79
CA ALA A 48 1.86 -0.15 7.09
C ALA A 48 2.84 0.24 5.97
N LEU A 49 2.56 1.33 5.25
CA LEU A 49 3.47 1.86 4.22
C LEU A 49 4.77 2.40 4.80
N ILE A 50 4.76 2.99 6.01
CA ILE A 50 5.99 3.40 6.69
C ILE A 50 6.87 2.19 7.02
N VAL A 51 6.27 1.08 7.45
CA VAL A 51 7.00 -0.17 7.69
C VAL A 51 7.59 -0.71 6.38
N ALA A 52 6.79 -0.76 5.31
CA ALA A 52 7.25 -1.19 3.98
C ALA A 52 8.34 -0.27 3.40
N ALA A 53 8.32 1.03 3.69
CA ALA A 53 9.37 1.97 3.30
C ALA A 53 10.73 1.71 4.00
N ARG A 54 10.74 0.92 5.07
CA ARG A 54 11.96 0.47 5.76
C ARG A 54 12.40 -0.93 5.35
N HIS A 55 11.74 -1.55 4.37
CA HIS A 55 12.13 -2.86 3.87
C HIS A 55 13.53 -2.81 3.23
N LYS A 56 14.27 -3.92 3.32
CA LYS A 56 15.62 -4.05 2.71
C LYS A 56 15.57 -4.00 1.19
N ASP A 57 14.45 -4.39 0.60
CA ASP A 57 14.22 -4.38 -0.84
C ASP A 57 13.96 -2.97 -1.36
N TYR A 58 14.83 -2.51 -2.25
CA TYR A 58 14.68 -1.21 -2.93
C TYR A 58 13.35 -1.07 -3.67
N HIS A 59 12.82 -2.15 -4.24
CA HIS A 59 11.54 -2.15 -4.95
C HIS A 59 10.37 -1.86 -4.02
N VAL A 60 10.30 -2.58 -2.88
CA VAL A 60 9.25 -2.41 -1.87
C VAL A 60 9.33 -1.01 -1.25
N LYS A 61 10.56 -0.58 -0.94
CA LYS A 61 10.82 0.77 -0.44
C LYS A 61 10.37 1.87 -1.39
N GLY A 62 10.68 1.74 -2.69
CA GLY A 62 10.28 2.70 -3.72
C GLY A 62 8.76 2.79 -3.86
N ALA A 63 8.09 1.65 -3.97
CA ALA A 63 6.63 1.59 -4.09
C ALA A 63 5.92 2.16 -2.85
N ALA A 64 6.41 1.83 -1.65
CA ALA A 64 5.85 2.34 -0.41
C ALA A 64 5.99 3.87 -0.28
N ASN A 65 7.14 4.42 -0.68
CA ASN A 65 7.38 5.86 -0.61
C ASN A 65 6.54 6.64 -1.64
N GLU A 66 6.32 6.07 -2.84
CA GLU A 66 5.40 6.63 -3.84
C GLU A 66 3.95 6.63 -3.34
N ALA A 67 3.52 5.50 -2.76
CA ALA A 67 2.19 5.40 -2.16
C ALA A 67 1.98 6.43 -1.05
N LEU A 68 2.97 6.61 -0.16
CA LEU A 68 2.93 7.64 0.88
C LEU A 68 2.81 9.05 0.29
N LYS A 69 3.56 9.36 -0.78
CA LYS A 69 3.46 10.65 -1.46
C LYS A 69 2.07 10.87 -2.03
N ARG A 70 1.50 9.88 -2.74
CA ARG A 70 0.16 9.95 -3.34
C ARG A 70 -0.94 10.15 -2.30
N ILE A 71 -0.88 9.39 -1.21
CA ILE A 71 -1.85 9.49 -0.10
C ILE A 71 -1.72 10.85 0.61
N ARG A 72 -0.50 11.36 0.80
CA ARG A 72 -0.25 12.66 1.45
C ARG A 72 -0.50 13.88 0.56
N ALA A 73 -0.24 13.78 -0.74
CA ALA A 73 -0.30 14.90 -1.69
C ALA A 73 -1.69 15.53 -1.78
N VAL A 74 -2.76 14.77 -1.53
CA VAL A 74 -4.13 15.31 -1.53
C VAL A 74 -4.56 15.84 -0.15
N LYS A 75 -3.89 15.45 0.95
CA LYS A 75 -4.18 16.02 2.28
C LYS A 75 -3.72 17.49 2.42
N GLY A 76 -3.05 18.04 1.41
CA GLY A 76 -2.62 19.45 1.33
C GLY A 76 -3.48 20.34 0.42
N GLY A 77 -4.67 19.89 0.00
CA GLY A 77 -5.56 20.65 -0.88
C GLY A 77 -6.65 21.42 -0.13
N LYS A 78 -6.26 22.57 0.45
CA LYS A 78 -7.11 23.63 1.07
C LYS A 78 -7.91 23.27 2.32
#